data_AF-A0A091HDF8-F1
#
_entry.id   AF-A0A091HDF8-F1
#
_cell.length_a   1.000
_cell.length_b   1.000
_cell.length_c   1.000
_cell.angle_alpha   90.00
_cell.angle_beta   90.00
_cell.angle_gamma   90.00
#
_symmetry.space_group_name_H-M   'P 1'
#
loop_
_entity.id
_entity.type
_entity.pdbx_description
1 polymer ?
#
loop_
_entity_poly.entity_id
_entity_poly.type
_entity_poly.pdbx_seq_one_letter_code
_entity_poly.pdbx_strand_id
1 'polypeptide(L)'
;GPPFIVSPPENITVNISQDALFTCQAEAYPGNLTYLWYWEEENVYFKNDLKLRVRILIDGTLIIFRVKPEDSGKYTCIPSNSLGRSPSASAYLTVQYPARVVNMPPVIYVPIGIHGYIRCPVEAEPPVTLVKWNKDGRPLRIEKYAGWNLLEDGSIRIEEATEDALGTYTCVPYNALGTMGQSPPARLVLKDPPYFTVLPGWEYRQEAGRELLIPCAAAGDPFPIIAWRKVGKPSRSKHNTLPGGTLQIRSLGKDDHGEWECVATNIVASITASTHLTVVGTSPHAPTSVHVVVAMTSANVSWEPGYDGGYEQTFSVWYGPLMKRAQFGPHDWLSLPVPAGSSWLLVDTLEPETAYQFSVLAQNKLGTSSFSEVVTVNTLAFPVTTPEPLVLVTPPRCLTANRTQQGVLLSWLPPANHSFPIDRYIMEFRVAERWEILDDGIPGTENEFFAKDLSQDTWYEFRVLAVMQDLISEPSNVAGVSSTDVFPPPDVTDEGLARPVLAGIVATICFLAAAILFSTLAACFVNKQRKRKLKRKKDPPLSITHCRKSLESP
;
A
#
# COMPACT_ATOMS: atom_id res chain seq x y z
N GLY A 1 -9.55 48.16 -7.07
CA GLY A 1 -8.65 47.03 -7.34
C GLY A 1 -9.35 46.04 -8.25
N PRO A 2 -8.63 44.99 -8.70
CA PRO A 2 -9.23 43.88 -9.44
C PRO A 2 -10.39 43.24 -8.64
N PRO A 3 -11.31 42.51 -9.28
CA PRO A 3 -12.47 41.95 -8.60
C PRO A 3 -12.08 40.93 -7.55
N PHE A 4 -12.85 40.85 -6.48
CA PHE A 4 -12.79 39.77 -5.50
C PHE A 4 -14.21 39.24 -5.22
N ILE A 5 -14.34 37.93 -5.07
CA ILE A 5 -15.63 37.27 -4.83
C ILE A 5 -15.96 37.39 -3.34
N VAL A 6 -17.12 37.96 -3.04
CA VAL A 6 -17.65 38.16 -1.67
C VAL A 6 -18.52 36.98 -1.26
N SER A 7 -19.40 36.52 -2.16
CA SER A 7 -20.25 35.36 -1.96
C SER A 7 -20.02 34.39 -3.13
N PRO A 8 -19.21 33.33 -2.93
CA PRO A 8 -19.02 32.31 -3.96
C PRO A 8 -20.28 31.44 -4.11
N PRO A 9 -20.49 30.80 -5.26
CA PRO A 9 -21.57 29.84 -5.41
C PRO A 9 -21.34 28.60 -4.54
N GLU A 10 -22.45 28.00 -4.09
CA GLU A 10 -22.46 26.77 -3.31
C GLU A 10 -23.10 25.62 -4.11
N ASN A 11 -22.77 24.38 -3.77
CA ASN A 11 -23.37 23.21 -4.40
C ASN A 11 -24.88 23.18 -4.12
N ILE A 12 -25.68 22.99 -5.16
CA ILE A 12 -27.14 22.93 -5.05
C ILE A 12 -27.67 21.62 -5.63
N THR A 13 -28.74 21.14 -5.03
CA THR A 13 -29.50 19.99 -5.51
C THR A 13 -30.93 20.44 -5.79
N VAL A 14 -31.41 20.17 -7.00
CA VAL A 14 -32.69 20.70 -7.49
C VAL A 14 -33.44 19.60 -8.22
N ASN A 15 -34.76 19.51 -8.04
CA ASN A 15 -35.56 18.52 -8.75
C ASN A 15 -35.80 18.95 -10.20
N ILE A 16 -35.90 17.98 -11.11
CA ILE A 16 -36.19 18.20 -12.53
C ILE A 16 -37.36 19.17 -12.74
N SER A 17 -37.24 20.03 -13.74
CA SER A 17 -38.20 21.08 -14.11
C SER A 17 -38.33 22.25 -13.11
N GLN A 18 -37.65 22.24 -11.96
CA GLN A 18 -37.52 23.42 -11.11
C GLN A 18 -36.42 24.36 -11.64
N ASP A 19 -36.35 25.56 -11.08
CA ASP A 19 -35.31 26.52 -11.44
C ASP A 19 -34.13 26.39 -10.46
N ALA A 20 -32.89 26.43 -10.97
CA ALA A 20 -31.68 26.44 -10.18
C ALA A 20 -31.08 27.84 -10.10
N LEU A 21 -30.54 28.20 -8.92
CA LEU A 21 -30.01 29.53 -8.64
C LEU A 21 -28.60 29.42 -8.04
N PHE A 22 -27.60 29.96 -8.74
CA PHE A 22 -26.25 30.10 -8.22
C PHE A 22 -25.93 31.56 -7.94
N THR A 23 -25.68 31.90 -6.68
CA THR A 23 -25.22 33.23 -6.27
C THR A 23 -23.74 33.39 -6.56
N CYS A 24 -23.33 34.54 -7.10
CA CYS A 24 -21.91 34.87 -7.27
C CYS A 24 -21.72 36.39 -7.15
N GLN A 25 -21.63 36.88 -5.91
CA GLN A 25 -21.46 38.30 -5.67
C GLN A 25 -19.97 38.64 -5.56
N ALA A 26 -19.57 39.75 -6.17
CA ALA A 26 -18.19 40.21 -6.21
C ALA A 26 -18.14 41.72 -6.07
N GLU A 27 -17.02 42.24 -5.60
CA GLU A 27 -16.75 43.66 -5.44
C GLU A 27 -15.47 44.03 -6.20
N ALA A 28 -15.43 45.23 -6.77
CA ALA A 28 -14.28 45.74 -7.49
C ALA A 28 -14.23 47.27 -7.47
N TYR A 29 -13.08 47.84 -7.83
CA TYR A 29 -12.97 49.27 -8.10
C TYR A 29 -12.15 49.50 -9.38
N PRO A 30 -12.75 50.07 -10.44
CA PRO A 30 -14.14 50.55 -10.55
C PRO A 30 -15.19 49.42 -10.39
N GLY A 31 -16.37 49.77 -9.87
CA GLY A 31 -17.40 48.81 -9.45
C GLY A 31 -18.29 48.24 -10.56
N ASN A 32 -18.01 48.58 -11.82
CA ASN A 32 -18.70 48.00 -12.97
C ASN A 32 -18.18 46.57 -13.21
N LEU A 33 -18.97 45.60 -12.78
CA LEU A 33 -18.67 44.18 -12.95
C LEU A 33 -19.45 43.58 -14.11
N THR A 34 -18.80 42.68 -14.82
CA THR A 34 -19.40 41.75 -15.77
C THR A 34 -19.18 40.34 -15.27
N TYR A 35 -20.15 39.47 -15.48
CA TYR A 35 -20.11 38.08 -15.00
C TYR A 35 -20.13 37.12 -16.18
N LEU A 36 -19.18 36.20 -16.19
CA LEU A 36 -19.19 35.05 -17.08
C LEU A 36 -19.45 33.79 -16.26
N TRP A 37 -20.27 32.93 -16.82
CA TRP A 37 -20.55 31.61 -16.27
C TRP A 37 -20.18 30.53 -17.28
N TYR A 38 -19.51 29.49 -16.78
CA TYR A 38 -19.14 28.30 -17.53
C TYR A 38 -19.81 27.08 -16.91
N TRP A 39 -20.35 26.19 -17.73
CA TRP A 39 -20.69 24.82 -17.35
C TRP A 39 -19.57 23.91 -17.84
N GLU A 40 -18.94 23.21 -16.92
CA GLU A 40 -17.65 22.54 -17.12
C GLU A 40 -16.63 23.53 -17.71
N GLU A 41 -16.33 23.41 -19.01
CA GLU A 41 -15.40 24.25 -19.75
C GLU A 41 -16.07 25.11 -20.82
N GLU A 42 -17.39 24.98 -21.00
CA GLU A 42 -18.15 25.69 -22.03
C GLU A 42 -18.94 26.86 -21.42
N ASN A 43 -18.93 28.03 -22.07
CA ASN A 43 -19.73 29.15 -21.63
C ASN A 43 -21.23 28.79 -21.68
N VAL A 44 -21.99 29.13 -20.63
CA VAL A 44 -23.42 28.78 -20.54
C VAL A 44 -24.28 29.34 -21.68
N TYR A 45 -23.85 30.41 -22.34
CA TYR A 45 -24.52 30.97 -23.52
C TYR A 45 -24.11 30.32 -24.84
N PHE A 46 -23.14 29.41 -24.85
CA PHE A 46 -22.72 28.65 -26.04
C PHE A 46 -23.26 27.21 -26.03
N LYS A 47 -23.54 26.64 -24.85
CA LYS A 47 -24.20 25.34 -24.74
C LYS A 47 -25.64 25.38 -25.31
N ASN A 48 -25.86 24.67 -26.41
CA ASN A 48 -27.10 24.72 -27.22
C ASN A 48 -28.41 24.67 -26.40
N ASP A 49 -28.58 23.66 -25.54
CA ASP A 49 -29.83 23.47 -24.78
C ASP A 49 -29.96 24.42 -23.57
N LEU A 50 -28.83 24.92 -23.07
CA LEU A 50 -28.76 25.73 -21.85
C LEU A 50 -28.93 27.22 -22.16
N LYS A 51 -28.42 27.69 -23.31
CA LYS A 51 -28.43 29.11 -23.74
C LYS A 51 -29.80 29.78 -23.65
N LEU A 52 -30.87 29.05 -23.96
CA LEU A 52 -32.25 29.58 -23.97
C LEU A 52 -32.91 29.58 -22.59
N ARG A 53 -32.29 28.92 -21.60
CA ARG A 53 -32.85 28.70 -20.27
C ARG A 53 -32.01 29.36 -19.17
N VAL A 54 -30.94 30.07 -19.51
CA VAL A 54 -30.11 30.77 -18.53
C VAL A 54 -30.35 32.27 -18.53
N ARG A 55 -30.26 32.86 -17.34
CA ARG A 55 -30.23 34.31 -17.16
C ARG A 55 -29.21 34.65 -16.08
N ILE A 56 -28.28 35.54 -16.40
CA ILE A 56 -27.35 36.11 -15.42
C ILE A 56 -27.90 37.47 -14.99
N LEU A 57 -28.10 37.64 -13.68
CA LEU A 57 -28.53 38.89 -13.08
C LEU A 57 -27.35 39.86 -12.89
N ILE A 58 -27.67 41.12 -12.60
CA ILE A 58 -26.68 42.20 -12.45
C ILE A 58 -25.75 41.97 -11.25
N ASP A 59 -26.25 41.29 -10.21
CA ASP A 59 -25.50 40.92 -9.00
C ASP A 59 -24.61 39.66 -9.19
N GLY A 60 -24.56 39.11 -10.40
CA GLY A 60 -23.77 37.93 -10.76
C GLY A 60 -24.50 36.59 -10.59
N THR A 61 -25.73 36.61 -10.09
CA THR A 61 -26.53 35.41 -9.87
C THR A 61 -26.92 34.76 -11.20
N LEU A 62 -26.63 33.47 -11.36
CA LEU A 62 -27.06 32.65 -12.51
C LEU A 62 -28.37 31.92 -12.17
N ILE A 63 -29.39 32.13 -13.00
CA ILE A 63 -30.63 31.37 -12.99
C ILE A 63 -30.61 30.38 -14.16
N ILE A 64 -30.93 29.12 -13.89
CA ILE A 64 -31.18 28.08 -14.90
C ILE A 64 -32.66 27.68 -14.78
N PHE A 65 -33.46 28.04 -15.77
CA PHE A 65 -34.89 27.75 -15.80
C PHE A 65 -35.16 26.31 -16.21
N ARG A 66 -36.07 25.64 -15.48
CA ARG A 66 -36.56 24.29 -15.75
C ARG A 66 -35.41 23.31 -16.02
N VAL A 67 -34.65 23.01 -14.98
CA VAL A 67 -33.46 22.16 -15.08
C VAL A 67 -33.80 20.77 -15.62
N LYS A 68 -32.90 20.25 -16.43
CA LYS A 68 -32.94 18.90 -16.99
C LYS A 68 -31.77 18.06 -16.44
N PRO A 69 -31.83 16.72 -16.48
CA PRO A 69 -30.73 15.88 -15.99
C PRO A 69 -29.37 16.23 -16.59
N GLU A 70 -29.35 16.61 -17.88
CA GLU A 70 -28.16 16.97 -18.66
C GLU A 70 -27.57 18.35 -18.28
N ASP A 71 -28.25 19.11 -17.42
CA ASP A 71 -27.74 20.35 -16.84
C ASP A 71 -26.85 20.10 -15.62
N SER A 72 -26.85 18.89 -15.06
CA SER A 72 -25.96 18.56 -13.94
C SER A 72 -24.50 18.77 -14.33
N GLY A 73 -23.68 19.21 -13.37
CA GLY A 73 -22.26 19.46 -13.60
C GLY A 73 -21.73 20.66 -12.84
N LYS A 74 -20.47 20.99 -13.11
CA LYS A 74 -19.75 22.08 -12.45
C LYS A 74 -20.03 23.42 -13.12
N TYR A 75 -20.53 24.38 -12.37
CA TYR A 75 -20.72 25.75 -12.81
C TYR A 75 -19.64 26.65 -12.22
N THR A 76 -18.98 27.46 -13.05
CA THR A 76 -17.89 28.35 -12.65
C THR A 76 -18.23 29.80 -12.98
N CYS A 77 -18.22 30.65 -11.94
CA CYS A 77 -18.42 32.08 -12.05
C CYS A 77 -17.08 32.82 -12.17
N ILE A 78 -17.00 33.79 -13.07
CA ILE A 78 -15.83 34.64 -13.31
C ILE A 78 -16.27 36.12 -13.41
N PRO A 79 -16.16 36.91 -12.34
CA PRO A 79 -16.40 38.35 -12.39
C PRO A 79 -15.20 39.10 -13.00
N SER A 80 -15.46 40.13 -13.80
CA SER A 80 -14.44 40.98 -14.42
C SER A 80 -14.83 42.44 -14.44
N ASN A 81 -13.88 43.32 -14.08
CA ASN A 81 -13.94 44.76 -14.33
C ASN A 81 -12.87 45.22 -15.35
N SER A 82 -12.36 44.30 -16.18
CA SER A 82 -11.26 44.53 -17.14
C SER A 82 -9.92 44.97 -16.53
N LEU A 83 -9.76 44.93 -15.20
CA LEU A 83 -8.50 45.22 -14.51
C LEU A 83 -7.92 43.98 -13.85
N GLY A 84 -6.68 43.66 -14.19
CA GLY A 84 -5.95 42.53 -13.60
C GLY A 84 -6.55 41.16 -13.94
N ARG A 85 -6.19 40.15 -13.16
CA ARG A 85 -6.69 38.78 -13.32
C ARG A 85 -8.02 38.63 -12.60
N SER A 86 -9.04 38.18 -13.32
CA SER A 86 -10.34 37.83 -12.73
C SER A 86 -10.24 36.62 -11.79
N PRO A 87 -10.83 36.67 -10.58
CA PRO A 87 -10.98 35.49 -9.75
C PRO A 87 -12.04 34.55 -10.34
N SER A 88 -12.09 33.32 -9.84
CA SER A 88 -13.12 32.35 -10.22
C SER A 88 -13.54 31.51 -9.01
N ALA A 89 -14.81 31.16 -8.94
CA ALA A 89 -15.34 30.21 -7.96
C ALA A 89 -16.33 29.25 -8.64
N SER A 90 -16.39 28.02 -8.16
CA SER A 90 -17.18 26.96 -8.78
C SER A 90 -18.06 26.23 -7.77
N ALA A 91 -19.21 25.74 -8.24
CA ALA A 91 -20.11 24.88 -7.50
C ALA A 91 -20.76 23.84 -8.43
N TYR A 92 -21.29 22.76 -7.86
CA TYR A 92 -21.97 21.70 -8.60
C TYR A 92 -23.49 21.84 -8.53
N LEU A 93 -24.14 21.64 -9.68
CA LEU A 93 -25.58 21.40 -9.78
C LEU A 93 -25.82 19.89 -9.85
N THR A 94 -26.62 19.37 -8.92
CA THR A 94 -27.15 18.01 -8.99
C THR A 94 -28.64 18.07 -9.31
N VAL A 95 -29.04 17.57 -10.47
CA VAL A 95 -30.46 17.52 -10.85
C VAL A 95 -31.06 16.16 -10.48
N GLN A 96 -32.00 16.16 -9.54
CA GLN A 96 -32.69 14.94 -9.10
C GLN A 96 -33.96 14.69 -9.92
N TYR A 97 -34.19 13.43 -10.28
CA TYR A 97 -35.35 12.98 -11.03
C TYR A 97 -35.76 11.55 -10.64
N PRO A 98 -37.04 11.17 -10.78
CA PRO A 98 -37.49 9.81 -10.51
C PRO A 98 -36.81 8.80 -11.43
N ALA A 99 -36.62 7.56 -10.95
CA ALA A 99 -35.89 6.55 -11.71
C ALA A 99 -36.58 6.22 -13.05
N ARG A 100 -35.80 6.10 -14.13
CA ARG A 100 -36.28 5.86 -15.50
C ARG A 100 -35.48 4.76 -16.20
N VAL A 101 -36.09 4.12 -17.20
CA VAL A 101 -35.42 3.15 -18.07
C VAL A 101 -35.00 3.83 -19.37
N VAL A 102 -33.74 3.71 -19.75
CA VAL A 102 -33.17 4.55 -20.83
C VAL A 102 -33.06 3.82 -22.16
N ASN A 103 -32.81 2.50 -22.16
CA ASN A 103 -32.56 1.72 -23.38
C ASN A 103 -32.89 0.24 -23.21
N MET A 104 -34.14 -0.10 -22.90
CA MET A 104 -34.56 -1.50 -22.79
C MET A 104 -34.50 -2.19 -24.17
N PRO A 105 -33.72 -3.27 -24.37
CA PRO A 105 -33.66 -3.93 -25.65
C PRO A 105 -34.98 -4.65 -25.96
N PRO A 106 -35.44 -4.70 -27.22
CA PRO A 106 -36.67 -5.40 -27.59
C PRO A 106 -36.56 -6.92 -27.43
N VAL A 107 -35.34 -7.46 -27.46
CA VAL A 107 -35.03 -8.88 -27.28
C VAL A 107 -33.87 -9.01 -26.30
N ILE A 108 -34.01 -9.92 -25.33
CA ILE A 108 -32.96 -10.28 -24.37
C ILE A 108 -32.51 -11.69 -24.70
N TYR A 109 -31.22 -11.87 -24.95
CA TYR A 109 -30.62 -13.16 -25.21
C TYR A 109 -30.01 -13.72 -23.93
N VAL A 110 -30.39 -14.93 -23.56
CA VAL A 110 -29.89 -15.62 -22.36
C VAL A 110 -29.36 -16.99 -22.78
N PRO A 111 -28.18 -17.40 -22.31
CA PRO A 111 -27.64 -18.72 -22.64
C PRO A 111 -28.44 -19.82 -21.93
N ILE A 112 -28.84 -20.86 -22.66
CA ILE A 112 -29.53 -22.02 -22.07
C ILE A 112 -28.56 -22.90 -21.27
N GLY A 113 -29.02 -23.48 -20.16
CA GLY A 113 -28.27 -24.47 -19.36
C GLY A 113 -27.07 -23.92 -18.58
N ILE A 114 -26.79 -22.62 -18.66
CA ILE A 114 -25.78 -21.93 -17.84
C ILE A 114 -26.35 -20.63 -17.30
N HIS A 115 -25.56 -19.92 -16.49
CA HIS A 115 -26.00 -18.69 -15.87
C HIS A 115 -26.16 -17.54 -16.87
N GLY A 116 -27.17 -16.70 -16.66
CA GLY A 116 -27.46 -15.55 -17.51
C GLY A 116 -28.17 -14.43 -16.75
N TYR A 117 -28.40 -13.31 -17.44
CA TYR A 117 -28.89 -12.08 -16.81
C TYR A 117 -30.01 -11.42 -17.62
N ILE A 118 -31.04 -10.93 -16.91
CA ILE A 118 -32.06 -10.02 -17.43
C ILE A 118 -31.79 -8.65 -16.82
N ARG A 119 -31.20 -7.74 -17.60
CA ARG A 119 -30.80 -6.41 -17.14
C ARG A 119 -31.93 -5.40 -17.28
N CYS A 120 -32.08 -4.51 -16.30
CA CYS A 120 -32.90 -3.29 -16.42
C CYS A 120 -31.95 -2.09 -16.55
N PRO A 121 -31.83 -1.44 -17.72
CA PRO A 121 -30.94 -0.29 -17.89
C PRO A 121 -31.60 0.97 -17.31
N VAL A 122 -31.26 1.30 -16.07
CA VAL A 122 -31.88 2.38 -15.27
C VAL A 122 -30.95 3.57 -15.14
N GLU A 123 -31.52 4.77 -15.25
CA GLU A 123 -30.93 6.03 -14.79
C GLU A 123 -31.78 6.62 -13.66
N ALA A 124 -31.13 7.06 -12.59
CA ALA A 124 -31.80 7.66 -11.45
C ALA A 124 -30.84 8.56 -10.66
N GLU A 125 -31.33 9.69 -10.20
CA GLU A 125 -30.66 10.56 -9.23
C GLU A 125 -31.74 11.07 -8.26
N PRO A 126 -31.81 10.64 -6.99
CA PRO A 126 -30.88 9.75 -6.28
C PRO A 126 -30.84 8.30 -6.82
N PRO A 127 -29.87 7.48 -6.36
CA PRO A 127 -29.74 6.08 -6.78
C PRO A 127 -31.01 5.25 -6.62
N VAL A 128 -31.12 4.22 -7.45
CA VAL A 128 -32.23 3.26 -7.45
C VAL A 128 -32.32 2.56 -6.10
N THR A 129 -33.53 2.44 -5.57
CA THR A 129 -33.81 1.74 -4.30
C THR A 129 -34.52 0.41 -4.52
N LEU A 130 -35.24 0.25 -5.62
CA LEU A 130 -35.97 -0.97 -5.95
C LEU A 130 -36.25 -1.06 -7.45
N VAL A 131 -36.17 -2.28 -8.02
CA VAL A 131 -36.68 -2.57 -9.36
C VAL A 131 -37.74 -3.67 -9.25
N LYS A 132 -38.95 -3.38 -9.74
CA LYS A 132 -40.03 -4.37 -9.85
C LYS A 132 -40.09 -4.92 -11.27
N TRP A 133 -40.25 -6.23 -11.40
CA TRP A 133 -40.34 -6.90 -12.69
C TRP A 133 -41.73 -7.44 -12.94
N ASN A 134 -42.18 -7.35 -14.18
CA ASN A 134 -43.33 -8.10 -14.67
C ASN A 134 -42.90 -9.04 -15.78
N LYS A 135 -43.47 -10.25 -15.77
CA LYS A 135 -43.34 -11.26 -16.82
C LYS A 135 -44.72 -11.57 -17.38
N ASP A 136 -44.87 -11.46 -18.70
CA ASP A 136 -46.12 -11.69 -19.43
C ASP A 136 -47.30 -10.89 -18.86
N GLY A 137 -47.02 -9.63 -18.51
CA GLY A 137 -47.99 -8.68 -17.96
C GLY A 137 -48.34 -8.89 -16.47
N ARG A 138 -47.72 -9.85 -15.79
CA ARG A 138 -47.97 -10.14 -14.36
C ARG A 138 -46.73 -9.84 -13.50
N PRO A 139 -46.90 -9.39 -12.24
CA PRO A 139 -45.78 -9.22 -11.32
C PRO A 139 -44.97 -10.50 -11.17
N LEU A 140 -43.67 -10.43 -11.48
CA LEU A 140 -42.75 -11.54 -11.40
C LEU A 140 -42.39 -11.79 -9.93
N ARG A 141 -42.70 -12.99 -9.44
CA ARG A 141 -42.29 -13.46 -8.12
C ARG A 141 -41.04 -14.33 -8.28
N ILE A 142 -39.87 -13.70 -8.16
CA ILE A 142 -38.56 -14.34 -8.40
C ILE A 142 -38.38 -15.59 -7.53
N GLU A 143 -38.84 -15.54 -6.27
CA GLU A 143 -38.80 -16.65 -5.30
C GLU A 143 -39.44 -17.96 -5.78
N LYS A 144 -40.31 -17.92 -6.80
CA LYS A 144 -40.94 -19.11 -7.37
C LYS A 144 -40.06 -19.86 -8.37
N TYR A 145 -38.98 -19.23 -8.83
CA TYR A 145 -38.08 -19.78 -9.83
C TYR A 145 -36.79 -20.20 -9.12
N ALA A 146 -36.49 -21.50 -9.14
CA ALA A 146 -35.30 -22.04 -8.51
C ALA A 146 -34.04 -21.48 -9.19
N GLY A 147 -33.07 -20.98 -8.39
CA GLY A 147 -31.82 -20.43 -8.93
C GLY A 147 -31.96 -19.04 -9.57
N TRP A 148 -33.08 -18.34 -9.39
CA TRP A 148 -33.22 -16.94 -9.83
C TRP A 148 -33.00 -15.99 -8.66
N ASN A 149 -32.19 -14.97 -8.87
CA ASN A 149 -31.78 -14.01 -7.85
C ASN A 149 -31.92 -12.57 -8.37
N LEU A 150 -32.49 -11.68 -7.54
CA LEU A 150 -32.47 -10.24 -7.80
C LEU A 150 -31.16 -9.66 -7.28
N LEU A 151 -30.44 -8.94 -8.14
CA LEU A 151 -29.19 -8.26 -7.81
C LEU A 151 -29.45 -6.86 -7.27
N GLU A 152 -28.44 -6.25 -6.64
CA GLU A 152 -28.52 -4.90 -6.05
C GLU A 152 -28.78 -3.81 -7.10
N ASP A 153 -28.29 -4.00 -8.33
CA ASP A 153 -28.54 -3.11 -9.47
C ASP A 153 -29.95 -3.26 -10.06
N GLY A 154 -30.76 -4.18 -9.51
CA GLY A 154 -32.11 -4.49 -9.97
C GLY A 154 -32.19 -5.47 -11.15
N SER A 155 -31.06 -6.01 -11.62
CA SER A 155 -31.00 -7.06 -12.63
C SER A 155 -31.39 -8.42 -12.05
N ILE A 156 -31.92 -9.32 -12.87
CA ILE A 156 -32.19 -10.72 -12.48
C ILE A 156 -31.05 -11.58 -12.97
N ARG A 157 -30.43 -12.34 -12.07
CA ARG A 157 -29.50 -13.43 -12.39
C ARG A 157 -30.26 -14.75 -12.38
N ILE A 158 -30.06 -15.55 -13.41
CA ILE A 158 -30.58 -16.92 -13.54
C ILE A 158 -29.36 -17.84 -13.49
N GLU A 159 -29.27 -18.77 -12.53
CA GLU A 159 -28.11 -19.68 -12.43
C GLU A 159 -28.09 -20.72 -13.55
N GLU A 160 -29.25 -21.23 -13.95
CA GLU A 160 -29.40 -22.19 -15.04
C GLU A 160 -30.69 -21.87 -15.80
N ALA A 161 -30.56 -21.28 -16.99
CA ALA A 161 -31.73 -20.88 -17.75
C ALA A 161 -32.37 -22.07 -18.47
N THR A 162 -33.67 -22.28 -18.22
CA THR A 162 -34.48 -23.29 -18.90
C THR A 162 -35.63 -22.63 -19.65
N GLU A 163 -36.46 -23.42 -20.34
CA GLU A 163 -37.62 -22.91 -21.09
C GLU A 163 -38.61 -22.11 -20.21
N ASP A 164 -38.61 -22.35 -18.90
CA ASP A 164 -39.39 -21.57 -17.94
C ASP A 164 -39.00 -20.09 -17.91
N ALA A 165 -37.81 -19.71 -18.36
CA ALA A 165 -37.34 -18.33 -18.45
C ALA A 165 -37.97 -17.57 -19.62
N LEU A 166 -38.51 -18.25 -20.63
CA LEU A 166 -39.13 -17.61 -21.79
C LEU A 166 -40.32 -16.76 -21.37
N GLY A 167 -40.51 -15.64 -22.07
CA GLY A 167 -41.60 -14.70 -21.81
C GLY A 167 -41.25 -13.27 -22.20
N THR A 168 -42.19 -12.37 -21.96
CA THR A 168 -42.02 -10.93 -22.18
C THR A 168 -41.82 -10.20 -20.85
N TYR A 169 -40.69 -9.53 -20.71
CA TYR A 169 -40.28 -8.87 -19.48
C TYR A 169 -40.42 -7.35 -19.59
N THR A 170 -40.79 -6.75 -18.47
CA THR A 170 -40.76 -5.30 -18.27
C THR A 170 -40.27 -5.01 -16.86
N CYS A 171 -39.54 -3.92 -16.70
CA CYS A 171 -39.07 -3.47 -15.38
C CYS A 171 -39.60 -2.08 -15.05
N VAL A 172 -39.82 -1.83 -13.75
CA VAL A 172 -40.24 -0.55 -13.19
C VAL A 172 -39.23 -0.20 -12.08
N PRO A 173 -38.29 0.73 -12.35
CA PRO A 173 -37.35 1.16 -11.33
C PRO A 173 -37.94 2.26 -10.45
N TYR A 174 -37.50 2.29 -9.19
CA TYR A 174 -37.90 3.27 -8.19
C TYR A 174 -36.65 3.84 -7.52
N ASN A 175 -36.67 5.14 -7.23
CA ASN A 175 -35.76 5.78 -6.27
C ASN A 175 -36.57 6.54 -5.21
N ALA A 176 -35.90 7.36 -4.40
CA ALA A 176 -36.56 8.19 -3.38
C ALA A 176 -37.62 9.17 -3.93
N LEU A 177 -37.53 9.53 -5.22
CA LEU A 177 -38.48 10.41 -5.90
C LEU A 177 -39.59 9.64 -6.65
N GLY A 178 -39.55 8.30 -6.64
CA GLY A 178 -40.53 7.45 -7.30
C GLY A 178 -40.03 6.87 -8.62
N THR A 179 -40.92 6.81 -9.62
CA THR A 179 -40.67 6.17 -10.91
C THR A 179 -41.20 7.02 -12.07
N MET A 180 -40.47 7.02 -13.20
CA MET A 180 -40.92 7.60 -14.47
C MET A 180 -41.71 6.60 -15.33
N GLY A 181 -41.98 5.41 -14.81
CA GLY A 181 -42.86 4.43 -15.46
C GLY A 181 -42.18 3.10 -15.80
N GLN A 182 -42.92 2.28 -16.54
CA GLN A 182 -42.51 0.94 -16.94
C GLN A 182 -41.69 0.97 -18.22
N SER A 183 -40.71 0.08 -18.33
CA SER A 183 -39.97 -0.13 -19.57
C SER A 183 -40.88 -0.59 -20.71
N PRO A 184 -40.48 -0.37 -21.98
CA PRO A 184 -41.00 -1.13 -23.09
C PRO A 184 -40.84 -2.66 -22.86
N PRO A 185 -41.72 -3.50 -23.45
CA PRO A 185 -41.63 -4.95 -23.33
C PRO A 185 -40.41 -5.50 -24.08
N ALA A 186 -39.72 -6.44 -23.44
CA ALA A 186 -38.57 -7.13 -23.98
C ALA A 186 -38.81 -8.64 -24.02
N ARG A 187 -38.69 -9.27 -25.19
CA ARG A 187 -38.87 -10.71 -25.33
C ARG A 187 -37.58 -11.45 -24.97
N LEU A 188 -37.65 -12.35 -24.00
CA LEU A 188 -36.51 -13.22 -23.68
C LEU A 188 -36.46 -14.39 -24.67
N VAL A 189 -35.28 -14.61 -25.22
CA VAL A 189 -34.98 -15.71 -26.14
C VAL A 189 -33.78 -16.46 -25.61
N LEU A 190 -33.92 -17.78 -25.47
CA LEU A 190 -32.81 -18.66 -25.12
C LEU A 190 -31.94 -18.92 -26.34
N LYS A 191 -30.63 -18.98 -26.11
CA LYS A 191 -29.61 -19.17 -27.14
C LYS A 191 -28.57 -20.18 -26.68
N ASP A 192 -28.03 -20.94 -27.61
CA ASP A 192 -27.03 -21.95 -27.28
C ASP A 192 -25.67 -21.28 -27.07
N PRO A 193 -25.04 -21.43 -25.89
CA PRO A 193 -23.69 -20.95 -25.70
C PRO A 193 -22.72 -21.68 -26.65
N PRO A 194 -21.56 -21.06 -26.96
CA PRO A 194 -20.57 -21.73 -27.78
C PRO A 194 -20.05 -22.98 -27.06
N TYR A 195 -19.77 -24.03 -27.83
CA TYR A 195 -19.04 -25.22 -27.40
C TYR A 195 -18.04 -25.63 -28.49
N PHE A 196 -16.90 -26.19 -28.10
CA PHE A 196 -15.88 -26.63 -29.05
C PHE A 196 -16.30 -27.94 -29.73
N THR A 197 -16.29 -27.95 -31.06
CA THR A 197 -16.44 -29.15 -31.89
C THR A 197 -15.08 -29.74 -32.27
N VAL A 198 -14.04 -28.89 -32.32
CA VAL A 198 -12.64 -29.30 -32.47
C VAL A 198 -11.81 -28.47 -31.50
N LEU A 199 -11.14 -29.14 -30.56
CA LEU A 199 -10.18 -28.52 -29.66
C LEU A 199 -8.79 -28.50 -30.31
N PRO A 200 -7.98 -27.47 -30.03
CA PRO A 200 -6.55 -27.57 -30.30
C PRO A 200 -5.94 -28.69 -29.45
N GLY A 201 -4.86 -29.30 -29.95
CA GLY A 201 -4.04 -30.20 -29.14
C GLY A 201 -3.48 -29.46 -27.93
N TRP A 202 -3.17 -30.19 -26.85
CA TRP A 202 -2.64 -29.57 -25.62
C TRP A 202 -1.22 -29.01 -25.80
N GLU A 203 -0.43 -29.58 -26.72
CA GLU A 203 0.88 -29.05 -27.12
C GLU A 203 1.14 -29.17 -28.63
N TYR A 204 1.98 -28.28 -29.13
CA TYR A 204 2.58 -28.35 -30.46
C TYR A 204 4.08 -28.10 -30.37
N ARG A 205 4.87 -28.88 -31.12
CA ARG A 205 6.32 -28.68 -31.24
C ARG A 205 6.70 -28.59 -32.70
N GLN A 206 7.36 -27.51 -33.10
CA GLN A 206 7.75 -27.31 -34.49
C GLN A 206 9.02 -26.45 -34.61
N GLU A 207 9.78 -26.67 -35.68
CA GLU A 207 10.99 -25.90 -35.99
C GLU A 207 10.67 -24.47 -36.45
N ALA A 208 11.52 -23.51 -36.10
CA ALA A 208 11.46 -22.14 -36.59
C ALA A 208 11.49 -22.09 -38.13
N GLY A 209 10.83 -21.08 -38.69
CA GLY A 209 10.70 -20.87 -40.14
C GLY A 209 9.59 -21.69 -40.81
N ARG A 210 9.16 -22.81 -40.21
CA ARG A 210 8.08 -23.66 -40.74
C ARG A 210 6.70 -23.04 -40.55
N GLU A 211 5.76 -23.50 -41.37
CA GLU A 211 4.34 -23.22 -41.20
C GLU A 211 3.73 -24.18 -40.17
N LEU A 212 2.82 -23.65 -39.36
CA LEU A 212 2.02 -24.44 -38.41
C LEU A 212 0.54 -24.07 -38.51
N LEU A 213 -0.30 -25.11 -38.51
CA LEU A 213 -1.76 -25.01 -38.47
C LEU A 213 -2.25 -25.59 -37.14
N ILE A 214 -2.95 -24.79 -36.35
CA ILE A 214 -3.54 -25.23 -35.08
C ILE A 214 -5.08 -25.20 -35.24
N PRO A 215 -5.74 -26.37 -35.36
CA PRO A 215 -7.17 -26.43 -35.58
C PRO A 215 -7.94 -25.98 -34.34
N CYS A 216 -9.04 -25.27 -34.56
CA CYS A 216 -10.04 -24.97 -33.54
C CYS A 216 -11.36 -24.71 -34.24
N ALA A 217 -12.43 -25.35 -33.77
CA ALA A 217 -13.78 -25.15 -34.28
C ALA A 217 -14.78 -25.18 -33.13
N ALA A 218 -15.83 -24.38 -33.26
CA ALA A 218 -16.90 -24.27 -32.28
C ALA A 218 -18.25 -24.16 -32.97
N ALA A 219 -19.30 -24.53 -32.26
CA ALA A 219 -20.69 -24.39 -32.67
C ALA A 219 -21.50 -23.74 -31.55
N GLY A 220 -22.69 -23.23 -31.90
CA GLY A 220 -23.61 -22.52 -31.00
C GLY A 220 -24.65 -21.77 -31.81
N ASP A 221 -25.65 -21.19 -31.12
CA ASP A 221 -26.66 -20.33 -31.71
C ASP A 221 -26.67 -18.99 -30.97
N PRO A 222 -26.27 -17.87 -31.59
CA PRO A 222 -25.73 -17.77 -32.95
C PRO A 222 -24.37 -18.47 -33.10
N PHE A 223 -24.01 -18.79 -34.35
CA PHE A 223 -22.73 -19.41 -34.67
C PHE A 223 -21.57 -18.53 -34.17
N PRO A 224 -20.60 -19.08 -33.41
CA PRO A 224 -19.57 -18.29 -32.76
C PRO A 224 -18.50 -17.81 -33.74
N ILE A 225 -17.93 -16.65 -33.44
CA ILE A 225 -16.72 -16.14 -34.09
C ILE A 225 -15.52 -16.72 -33.34
N ILE A 226 -14.56 -17.28 -34.08
CA ILE A 226 -13.33 -17.83 -33.53
C ILE A 226 -12.21 -16.82 -33.72
N ALA A 227 -11.50 -16.51 -32.64
CA ALA A 227 -10.34 -15.65 -32.63
C ALA A 227 -9.20 -16.30 -31.83
N TRP A 228 -7.97 -16.08 -32.28
CA TRP A 228 -6.78 -16.56 -31.58
C TRP A 228 -6.04 -15.42 -30.93
N ARG A 229 -5.53 -15.67 -29.72
CA ARG A 229 -4.64 -14.74 -29.03
C ARG A 229 -3.48 -15.49 -28.39
N LYS A 230 -2.35 -14.81 -28.31
CA LYS A 230 -1.20 -15.27 -27.54
C LYS A 230 -1.31 -14.74 -26.11
N VAL A 231 -1.09 -15.57 -25.11
CA VAL A 231 -1.17 -15.13 -23.71
C VAL A 231 -0.05 -14.12 -23.43
N GLY A 232 -0.40 -12.98 -22.81
CA GLY A 232 0.55 -11.95 -22.38
C GLY A 232 1.12 -11.03 -23.48
N LYS A 233 0.76 -11.20 -24.76
CA LYS A 233 1.21 -10.33 -25.87
C LYS A 233 0.09 -10.08 -26.89
N PRO A 234 0.05 -8.89 -27.53
CA PRO A 234 -0.90 -8.63 -28.61
C PRO A 234 -0.63 -9.54 -29.82
N SER A 235 -1.70 -9.97 -30.49
CA SER A 235 -1.64 -10.75 -31.74
C SER A 235 -0.98 -9.93 -32.85
N ARG A 236 -0.09 -10.55 -33.65
CA ARG A 236 0.67 -9.86 -34.70
C ARG A 236 0.05 -10.12 -36.08
N SER A 237 0.35 -9.25 -37.06
CA SER A 237 -0.17 -9.32 -38.44
C SER A 237 0.19 -10.59 -39.23
N LYS A 238 1.12 -11.42 -38.74
CA LYS A 238 1.50 -12.70 -39.35
C LYS A 238 0.64 -13.90 -38.90
N HIS A 239 -0.25 -13.69 -37.93
CA HIS A 239 -1.14 -14.70 -37.37
C HIS A 239 -2.51 -14.58 -38.02
N ASN A 240 -2.88 -15.56 -38.85
CA ASN A 240 -4.14 -15.54 -39.57
C ASN A 240 -5.08 -16.60 -39.01
N THR A 241 -6.32 -16.23 -38.70
CA THR A 241 -7.38 -17.22 -38.45
C THR A 241 -8.06 -17.54 -39.78
N LEU A 242 -7.93 -18.78 -40.24
CA LEU A 242 -8.54 -19.24 -41.49
C LEU A 242 -10.07 -19.37 -41.36
N PRO A 243 -10.81 -19.37 -42.48
CA PRO A 243 -12.23 -19.74 -42.48
C PRO A 243 -12.40 -21.12 -41.83
N GLY A 244 -13.17 -21.18 -40.73
CA GLY A 244 -13.33 -22.39 -39.91
C GLY A 244 -12.57 -22.38 -38.58
N GLY A 245 -11.80 -21.32 -38.27
CA GLY A 245 -11.25 -21.08 -36.93
C GLY A 245 -9.83 -21.61 -36.69
N THR A 246 -9.21 -22.24 -37.69
CA THR A 246 -7.83 -22.73 -37.58
C THR A 246 -6.82 -21.58 -37.58
N LEU A 247 -5.90 -21.56 -36.62
CA LEU A 247 -4.78 -20.61 -36.61
C LEU A 247 -3.71 -21.06 -37.60
N GLN A 248 -3.31 -20.15 -38.48
CA GLN A 248 -2.17 -20.31 -39.38
C GLN A 248 -1.04 -19.36 -38.96
N ILE A 249 0.12 -19.95 -38.70
CA ILE A 249 1.39 -19.24 -38.54
C ILE A 249 2.29 -19.65 -39.69
N ARG A 250 2.42 -18.81 -40.72
CA ARG A 250 3.15 -19.15 -41.96
C ARG A 250 4.64 -19.41 -41.75
N SER A 251 5.25 -18.68 -40.80
CA SER A 251 6.65 -18.81 -40.47
C SER A 251 6.84 -18.59 -38.98
N LEU A 252 7.10 -19.69 -38.28
CA LEU A 252 7.33 -19.71 -36.85
C LEU A 252 8.61 -18.95 -36.49
N GLY A 253 8.54 -18.14 -35.45
CA GLY A 253 9.69 -17.46 -34.89
C GLY A 253 9.75 -17.61 -33.38
N LYS A 254 10.87 -17.16 -32.82
CA LYS A 254 11.13 -17.12 -31.36
C LYS A 254 9.96 -16.53 -30.57
N ASP A 255 9.37 -15.46 -31.08
CA ASP A 255 8.26 -14.75 -30.44
C ASP A 255 6.92 -15.50 -30.48
N ASP A 256 6.79 -16.61 -31.20
CA ASP A 256 5.55 -17.41 -31.23
C ASP A 256 5.54 -18.49 -30.12
N HIS A 257 6.69 -18.81 -29.52
CA HIS A 257 6.80 -19.77 -28.42
C HIS A 257 5.97 -19.34 -27.19
N GLY A 258 5.24 -20.27 -26.59
CA GLY A 258 4.46 -20.09 -25.36
C GLY A 258 2.98 -20.45 -25.52
N GLU A 259 2.15 -19.95 -24.62
CA GLU A 259 0.72 -20.27 -24.55
C GLU A 259 -0.13 -19.51 -25.58
N TRP A 260 -1.01 -20.24 -26.24
CA TRP A 260 -1.97 -19.75 -27.22
C TRP A 260 -3.38 -20.14 -26.81
N GLU A 261 -4.33 -19.24 -27.07
CA GLU A 261 -5.73 -19.43 -26.73
C GLU A 261 -6.61 -19.26 -27.97
N CYS A 262 -7.41 -20.29 -28.24
CA CYS A 262 -8.54 -20.20 -29.13
C CYS A 262 -9.76 -19.72 -28.34
N VAL A 263 -10.34 -18.60 -28.75
CA VAL A 263 -11.51 -17.99 -28.13
C VAL A 263 -12.68 -18.09 -29.10
N ALA A 264 -13.75 -18.78 -28.69
CA ALA A 264 -15.00 -18.86 -29.44
C ALA A 264 -16.07 -18.04 -28.72
N THR A 265 -16.63 -17.05 -29.42
CA THR A 265 -17.55 -16.07 -28.83
C THR A 265 -18.83 -15.95 -29.66
N ASN A 266 -19.97 -15.97 -28.99
CA ASN A 266 -21.24 -15.50 -29.56
C ASN A 266 -21.87 -14.43 -28.65
N ILE A 267 -23.11 -14.03 -28.92
CA ILE A 267 -23.77 -12.94 -28.17
C ILE A 267 -24.09 -13.27 -26.71
N VAL A 268 -24.11 -14.55 -26.34
CA VAL A 268 -24.50 -14.99 -24.98
C VAL A 268 -23.33 -15.45 -24.12
N ALA A 269 -22.24 -15.95 -24.73
CA ALA A 269 -21.09 -16.42 -23.98
C ALA A 269 -19.80 -16.43 -24.82
N SER A 270 -18.68 -16.57 -24.12
CA SER A 270 -17.35 -16.79 -24.69
C SER A 270 -16.68 -17.94 -23.96
N ILE A 271 -16.09 -18.86 -24.71
CA ILE A 271 -15.30 -19.98 -24.19
C ILE A 271 -13.88 -19.92 -24.74
N THR A 272 -12.94 -20.50 -24.00
CA THR A 272 -11.52 -20.48 -24.33
C THR A 272 -10.92 -21.88 -24.22
N ALA A 273 -10.07 -22.25 -25.18
CA ALA A 273 -9.23 -23.45 -25.12
C ALA A 273 -7.76 -23.04 -25.30
N SER A 274 -6.87 -23.59 -24.48
CA SER A 274 -5.45 -23.25 -24.45
C SER A 274 -4.58 -24.35 -25.06
N THR A 275 -3.44 -23.97 -25.60
CA THR A 275 -2.42 -24.88 -26.14
C THR A 275 -1.03 -24.29 -26.00
N HIS A 276 -0.04 -25.12 -25.68
CA HIS A 276 1.35 -24.70 -25.56
C HIS A 276 2.12 -24.93 -26.86
N LEU A 277 2.70 -23.87 -27.44
CA LEU A 277 3.52 -23.95 -28.64
C LEU A 277 5.01 -23.86 -28.31
N THR A 278 5.73 -24.96 -28.54
CA THR A 278 7.19 -25.04 -28.43
C THR A 278 7.85 -24.85 -29.80
N VAL A 279 8.40 -23.65 -30.05
CA VAL A 279 9.20 -23.37 -31.26
C VAL A 279 10.66 -23.71 -31.02
N VAL A 280 11.19 -24.73 -31.69
CA VAL A 280 12.61 -25.11 -31.56
C VAL A 280 13.45 -24.53 -32.68
N GLY A 281 14.76 -24.45 -32.49
CA GLY A 281 15.66 -23.88 -33.50
C GLY A 281 15.69 -22.35 -33.48
N THR A 282 15.60 -21.74 -32.30
CA THR A 282 15.70 -20.27 -32.13
C THR A 282 16.82 -19.88 -31.18
N SER A 283 17.20 -18.60 -31.14
CA SER A 283 18.01 -18.10 -30.03
C SER A 283 17.18 -18.07 -28.72
N PRO A 284 17.84 -18.03 -27.53
CA PRO A 284 17.14 -18.12 -26.25
C PRO A 284 16.29 -16.88 -25.97
N HIS A 285 15.22 -17.03 -25.21
CA HIS A 285 14.44 -15.92 -24.67
C HIS A 285 15.23 -15.18 -23.59
N ALA A 286 14.88 -13.91 -23.36
CA ALA A 286 15.53 -13.13 -22.32
C ALA A 286 15.26 -13.75 -20.95
N PRO A 287 16.25 -13.81 -20.05
CA PRO A 287 16.02 -14.11 -18.65
C PRO A 287 15.03 -13.11 -18.03
N THR A 288 14.35 -13.55 -16.98
CA THR A 288 13.37 -12.75 -16.23
C THR A 288 13.66 -12.81 -14.74
N SER A 289 12.96 -11.99 -13.95
CA SER A 289 13.00 -12.03 -12.49
C SER A 289 14.43 -11.86 -11.95
N VAL A 290 15.12 -10.83 -12.45
CA VAL A 290 16.50 -10.54 -12.04
C VAL A 290 16.51 -9.95 -10.63
N HIS A 291 17.19 -10.64 -9.72
CA HIS A 291 17.37 -10.26 -8.33
C HIS A 291 18.85 -9.99 -8.04
N VAL A 292 19.14 -8.81 -7.49
CA VAL A 292 20.50 -8.37 -7.16
C VAL A 292 20.60 -8.09 -5.67
N VAL A 293 21.47 -8.85 -4.98
CA VAL A 293 21.79 -8.67 -3.57
C VAL A 293 23.17 -8.06 -3.46
N VAL A 294 23.25 -6.83 -2.97
CA VAL A 294 24.49 -6.03 -2.91
C VAL A 294 25.20 -6.16 -1.56
N ALA A 295 26.52 -6.02 -1.62
CA ALA A 295 27.42 -5.80 -0.50
C ALA A 295 28.22 -4.50 -0.75
N MET A 296 29.34 -4.32 -0.03
CA MET A 296 30.19 -3.12 -0.16
C MET A 296 30.89 -3.06 -1.52
N THR A 297 31.52 -4.16 -1.93
CA THR A 297 32.31 -4.24 -3.17
C THR A 297 31.84 -5.35 -4.09
N SER A 298 30.69 -5.96 -3.79
CA SER A 298 30.18 -7.08 -4.57
C SER A 298 28.67 -7.07 -4.70
N ALA A 299 28.15 -7.78 -5.67
CA ALA A 299 26.73 -8.04 -5.85
C ALA A 299 26.51 -9.46 -6.33
N ASN A 300 25.63 -10.20 -5.66
CA ASN A 300 25.15 -11.49 -6.12
C ASN A 300 23.92 -11.28 -7.01
N VAL A 301 24.04 -11.62 -8.29
CA VAL A 301 23.01 -11.47 -9.31
C VAL A 301 22.40 -12.85 -9.59
N SER A 302 21.09 -12.97 -9.57
CA SER A 302 20.35 -14.21 -9.85
C SER A 302 19.13 -13.93 -10.73
N TRP A 303 18.67 -14.92 -11.49
CA TRP A 303 17.56 -14.75 -12.44
C TRP A 303 16.83 -16.07 -12.71
N GLU A 304 15.66 -15.97 -13.34
CA GLU A 304 14.93 -17.09 -13.93
C GLU A 304 15.33 -17.26 -15.41
N PRO A 305 15.84 -18.44 -15.82
CA PRO A 305 16.14 -18.73 -17.22
C PRO A 305 14.90 -18.63 -18.13
N GLY A 306 15.05 -17.92 -19.25
CA GLY A 306 14.07 -17.95 -20.34
C GLY A 306 14.11 -19.28 -21.11
N TYR A 307 13.14 -19.49 -22.00
CA TYR A 307 13.13 -20.63 -22.92
C TYR A 307 14.39 -20.64 -23.81
N ASP A 308 15.08 -21.77 -23.86
CA ASP A 308 16.42 -21.92 -24.44
C ASP A 308 16.46 -22.00 -25.98
N GLY A 309 15.30 -22.10 -26.63
CA GLY A 309 15.20 -22.28 -28.09
C GLY A 309 15.45 -23.72 -28.56
N GLY A 310 15.52 -24.69 -27.65
CA GLY A 310 15.78 -26.11 -27.93
C GLY A 310 17.26 -26.50 -27.98
N TYR A 311 18.16 -25.64 -27.47
CA TYR A 311 19.60 -25.90 -27.37
C TYR A 311 20.13 -25.43 -26.02
N GLU A 312 21.22 -26.05 -25.55
CA GLU A 312 21.86 -25.62 -24.31
C GLU A 312 22.19 -24.11 -24.33
N GLN A 313 21.81 -23.44 -23.24
CA GLN A 313 22.01 -22.01 -23.08
C GLN A 313 23.04 -21.70 -21.99
N THR A 314 23.83 -20.65 -22.24
CA THR A 314 24.75 -20.03 -21.31
C THR A 314 24.31 -18.60 -21.03
N PHE A 315 24.83 -17.98 -19.97
CA PHE A 315 24.47 -16.62 -19.57
C PHE A 315 25.71 -15.74 -19.46
N SER A 316 25.50 -14.44 -19.62
CA SER A 316 26.47 -13.41 -19.28
C SER A 316 25.76 -12.33 -18.47
N VAL A 317 26.38 -11.90 -17.36
CA VAL A 317 25.90 -10.78 -16.55
C VAL A 317 26.61 -9.53 -17.03
N TRP A 318 25.83 -8.54 -17.43
CA TRP A 318 26.29 -7.24 -17.85
C TRP A 318 26.02 -6.24 -16.74
N TYR A 319 27.00 -5.39 -16.41
CA TYR A 319 26.86 -4.38 -15.37
C TYR A 319 27.69 -3.12 -15.64
N GLY A 320 27.30 -1.99 -15.04
CA GLY A 320 28.07 -0.74 -15.12
C GLY A 320 27.57 0.36 -14.18
N PRO A 321 28.44 1.33 -13.81
CA PRO A 321 28.07 2.42 -12.90
C PRO A 321 27.17 3.45 -13.60
N LEU A 322 26.16 3.96 -12.88
CA LEU A 322 25.19 4.91 -13.43
C LEU A 322 25.80 6.29 -13.74
N MET A 323 26.76 6.74 -12.93
CA MET A 323 27.30 8.12 -12.98
C MET A 323 28.23 8.41 -14.17
N LYS A 324 28.68 7.41 -14.93
CA LYS A 324 29.57 7.59 -16.10
C LYS A 324 28.85 7.81 -17.44
N ARG A 325 27.51 7.94 -17.45
CA ARG A 325 26.73 8.11 -18.69
C ARG A 325 26.85 9.48 -19.38
N ALA A 326 27.40 10.50 -18.72
CA ALA A 326 27.50 11.84 -19.31
C ALA A 326 28.66 12.00 -20.31
N GLN A 327 29.56 11.01 -20.45
CA GLN A 327 30.75 11.11 -21.33
C GLN A 327 30.94 9.94 -22.29
N PHE A 328 30.19 8.83 -22.16
CA PHE A 328 30.39 7.65 -23.00
C PHE A 328 29.08 6.96 -23.38
N GLY A 329 29.07 6.40 -24.60
CA GLY A 329 27.90 5.82 -25.25
C GLY A 329 27.46 4.46 -24.68
N PRO A 330 26.48 3.80 -25.34
CA PRO A 330 25.84 2.56 -24.86
C PRO A 330 26.74 1.29 -24.82
N HIS A 331 28.07 1.41 -24.89
CA HIS A 331 29.03 0.30 -24.97
C HIS A 331 29.94 0.11 -23.73
N ASP A 332 29.65 0.78 -22.61
CA ASP A 332 30.53 0.76 -21.44
C ASP A 332 30.13 -0.23 -20.33
N TRP A 333 29.22 -1.16 -20.62
CA TRP A 333 28.86 -2.22 -19.67
C TRP A 333 29.94 -3.29 -19.67
N LEU A 334 30.45 -3.63 -18.49
CA LEU A 334 31.31 -4.79 -18.28
C LEU A 334 30.45 -6.06 -18.40
N SER A 335 31.04 -7.14 -18.89
CA SER A 335 30.35 -8.43 -18.99
C SER A 335 31.19 -9.54 -18.36
N LEU A 336 30.53 -10.41 -17.61
CA LEU A 336 31.14 -11.58 -16.99
C LEU A 336 30.41 -12.85 -17.44
N PRO A 337 31.12 -13.90 -17.89
CA PRO A 337 30.52 -15.17 -18.26
C PRO A 337 30.04 -15.89 -17.00
N VAL A 338 28.89 -16.56 -17.11
CA VAL A 338 28.32 -17.36 -16.03
C VAL A 338 28.71 -18.82 -16.23
N PRO A 339 29.13 -19.54 -15.16
CA PRO A 339 29.40 -20.97 -15.25
C PRO A 339 28.22 -21.77 -15.82
N ALA A 340 28.51 -22.78 -16.65
CA ALA A 340 27.48 -23.61 -17.26
C ALA A 340 26.59 -24.29 -16.20
N GLY A 341 25.28 -24.22 -16.40
CA GLY A 341 24.29 -24.75 -15.45
C GLY A 341 23.92 -23.82 -14.28
N SER A 342 24.58 -22.67 -14.15
CA SER A 342 24.24 -21.67 -13.11
C SER A 342 23.28 -20.60 -13.63
N SER A 343 22.36 -20.17 -12.76
CA SER A 343 21.45 -19.02 -12.96
C SER A 343 21.72 -17.88 -11.98
N TRP A 344 22.96 -17.78 -11.52
CA TRP A 344 23.45 -16.74 -10.63
C TRP A 344 24.95 -16.48 -10.86
N LEU A 345 25.42 -15.30 -10.45
CA LEU A 345 26.83 -14.91 -10.49
C LEU A 345 27.14 -13.88 -9.38
N LEU A 346 28.27 -14.08 -8.69
CA LEU A 346 28.85 -13.06 -7.82
C LEU A 346 29.75 -12.13 -8.64
N VAL A 347 29.43 -10.85 -8.66
CA VAL A 347 30.27 -9.77 -9.21
C VAL A 347 31.01 -9.13 -8.04
N ASP A 348 32.33 -9.24 -7.95
CA ASP A 348 33.13 -8.88 -6.76
C ASP A 348 34.08 -7.68 -6.95
N THR A 349 33.99 -7.01 -8.10
CA THR A 349 34.85 -5.87 -8.47
C THR A 349 34.10 -4.53 -8.47
N LEU A 350 33.18 -4.32 -7.53
CA LEU A 350 32.36 -3.10 -7.46
C LEU A 350 32.97 -2.07 -6.52
N GLU A 351 32.73 -0.80 -6.83
CA GLU A 351 33.05 0.33 -5.95
C GLU A 351 31.97 0.48 -4.87
N PRO A 352 32.32 0.79 -3.61
CA PRO A 352 31.36 1.04 -2.53
C PRO A 352 30.62 2.35 -2.74
N GLU A 353 29.44 2.46 -2.11
CA GLU A 353 28.55 3.64 -2.18
C GLU A 353 28.26 4.12 -3.62
N THR A 354 28.26 3.20 -4.58
CA THR A 354 28.15 3.51 -6.01
C THR A 354 26.91 2.85 -6.61
N ALA A 355 26.16 3.61 -7.41
CA ALA A 355 24.99 3.11 -8.11
C ALA A 355 25.41 2.31 -9.36
N TYR A 356 25.01 1.05 -9.42
CA TYR A 356 25.26 0.14 -10.55
C TYR A 356 23.95 -0.31 -11.19
N GLN A 357 24.01 -0.56 -12.50
CA GLN A 357 22.96 -1.21 -13.27
C GLN A 357 23.41 -2.62 -13.64
N PHE A 358 22.49 -3.59 -13.60
CA PHE A 358 22.71 -4.99 -13.96
C PHE A 358 21.66 -5.45 -14.96
N SER A 359 22.07 -6.32 -15.88
CA SER A 359 21.20 -6.99 -16.85
C SER A 359 21.82 -8.30 -17.28
N VAL A 360 21.00 -9.28 -17.63
CA VAL A 360 21.43 -10.64 -17.97
C VAL A 360 21.10 -10.92 -19.44
N LEU A 361 22.05 -11.53 -20.13
CA LEU A 361 21.92 -11.95 -21.52
C LEU A 361 22.12 -13.47 -21.60
N ALA A 362 21.19 -14.18 -22.24
CA ALA A 362 21.32 -15.60 -22.55
C ALA A 362 21.88 -15.82 -23.97
N GLN A 363 22.58 -16.92 -24.18
CA GLN A 363 23.15 -17.29 -25.48
C GLN A 363 23.07 -18.80 -25.70
N ASN A 364 22.78 -19.21 -26.94
CA ASN A 364 22.97 -20.58 -27.40
C ASN A 364 23.74 -20.59 -28.72
N LYS A 365 23.89 -21.76 -29.34
CA LYS A 365 24.62 -21.91 -30.62
C LYS A 365 24.03 -21.13 -31.81
N LEU A 366 22.78 -20.68 -31.72
CA LEU A 366 22.12 -19.88 -32.77
C LEU A 366 22.23 -18.37 -32.55
N GLY A 367 22.58 -17.92 -31.34
CA GLY A 367 22.77 -16.51 -31.03
C GLY A 367 22.31 -16.14 -29.63
N THR A 368 22.11 -14.84 -29.42
CA THR A 368 21.80 -14.27 -28.11
C THR A 368 20.31 -13.96 -27.94
N SER A 369 19.90 -13.82 -26.68
CA SER A 369 18.61 -13.28 -26.29
C SER A 369 18.59 -11.76 -26.38
N SER A 370 17.43 -11.16 -26.10
CA SER A 370 17.39 -9.76 -25.66
C SER A 370 17.97 -9.68 -24.25
N PHE A 371 18.41 -8.49 -23.83
CA PHE A 371 18.71 -8.23 -22.42
C PHE A 371 17.46 -8.40 -21.54
N SER A 372 17.66 -8.87 -20.32
CA SER A 372 16.64 -8.82 -19.26
C SER A 372 16.27 -7.38 -18.91
N GLU A 373 15.30 -7.20 -18.02
CA GLU A 373 15.11 -5.94 -17.33
C GLU A 373 16.40 -5.45 -16.68
N VAL A 374 16.57 -4.13 -16.64
CA VAL A 374 17.73 -3.48 -16.01
C VAL A 374 17.41 -3.23 -14.54
N VAL A 375 18.20 -3.83 -13.66
CA VAL A 375 18.07 -3.65 -12.20
C VAL A 375 19.12 -2.63 -11.74
N THR A 376 18.68 -1.56 -11.08
CA THR A 376 19.58 -0.53 -10.53
C THR A 376 19.64 -0.66 -9.02
N VAL A 377 20.86 -0.75 -8.48
CA VAL A 377 21.13 -0.92 -7.04
C VAL A 377 22.33 -0.08 -6.62
N ASN A 378 22.41 0.27 -5.35
CA ASN A 378 23.57 0.95 -4.78
C ASN A 378 24.36 -0.02 -3.91
N THR A 379 25.67 -0.11 -4.11
CA THR A 379 26.54 -0.84 -3.19
C THR A 379 26.57 -0.16 -1.82
N LEU A 380 26.84 -0.96 -0.78
CA LEU A 380 26.91 -0.45 0.58
C LEU A 380 28.15 0.44 0.75
N ALA A 381 28.05 1.47 1.58
CA ALA A 381 29.23 2.19 2.04
C ALA A 381 30.09 1.25 2.91
N PHE A 382 31.39 1.55 3.03
CA PHE A 382 32.18 0.93 4.09
C PHE A 382 31.51 1.19 5.44
N PRO A 383 31.46 0.20 6.35
CA PRO A 383 31.00 0.44 7.70
C PRO A 383 31.86 1.56 8.25
N VAL A 384 31.22 2.67 8.62
CA VAL A 384 31.90 3.74 9.34
C VAL A 384 32.41 3.08 10.61
N THR A 385 33.72 2.84 10.70
CA THR A 385 34.36 2.52 11.97
C THR A 385 34.31 3.79 12.80
N THR A 386 33.16 4.07 13.40
CA THR A 386 33.12 4.91 14.59
C THR A 386 34.04 4.21 15.59
N PRO A 387 35.14 4.84 16.06
CA PRO A 387 35.88 4.25 17.16
C PRO A 387 34.87 4.06 18.28
N GLU A 388 34.70 2.81 18.68
CA GLU A 388 33.95 2.44 19.87
C GLU A 388 34.47 3.35 21.00
N PRO A 389 33.61 4.10 21.72
CA PRO A 389 34.09 4.97 22.77
C PRO A 389 34.82 4.09 23.79
N LEU A 390 36.12 4.36 23.97
CA LEU A 390 36.97 3.70 24.95
C LEU A 390 36.22 3.67 26.29
N VAL A 391 36.14 2.46 26.86
CA VAL A 391 35.50 2.16 28.13
C VAL A 391 35.93 3.19 29.19
N LEU A 392 35.02 4.07 29.59
CA LEU A 392 35.20 4.90 30.77
C LEU A 392 35.30 3.96 31.97
N VAL A 393 36.48 3.89 32.56
CA VAL A 393 36.66 3.29 33.88
C VAL A 393 35.72 4.00 34.85
N THR A 394 34.78 3.27 35.45
CA THR A 394 33.86 3.88 36.42
C THR A 394 34.62 4.37 37.66
N PRO A 395 34.25 5.52 38.26
CA PRO A 395 34.92 6.06 39.44
C PRO A 395 34.69 5.16 40.67
N PRO A 396 35.58 5.19 41.67
CA PRO A 396 35.30 4.67 43.00
C PRO A 396 34.04 5.34 43.58
N ARG A 397 33.33 4.62 44.45
CA ARG A 397 31.99 5.03 44.90
C ARG A 397 31.97 5.28 46.40
N CYS A 398 31.06 6.14 46.84
CA CYS A 398 30.73 6.34 48.25
C CYS A 398 31.94 6.68 49.12
N LEU A 399 32.79 7.61 48.68
CA LEU A 399 33.85 8.13 49.54
C LEU A 399 33.23 8.86 50.73
N THR A 400 33.65 8.49 51.94
CA THR A 400 33.27 9.13 53.20
C THR A 400 34.52 9.55 53.97
N ALA A 401 34.46 10.71 54.62
CA ALA A 401 35.52 11.24 55.46
C ALA A 401 35.03 11.31 56.92
N ASN A 402 35.52 10.39 57.75
CA ASN A 402 35.16 10.27 59.16
C ASN A 402 36.28 10.80 60.04
N ARG A 403 36.01 11.85 60.80
CA ARG A 403 36.99 12.45 61.71
C ARG A 403 37.25 11.55 62.93
N THR A 404 38.51 11.41 63.31
CA THR A 404 38.96 10.67 64.50
C THR A 404 39.82 11.58 65.40
N GLN A 405 40.21 11.11 66.60
CA GLN A 405 41.05 11.88 67.53
C GLN A 405 42.48 12.17 67.00
N GLN A 406 42.95 11.44 65.97
CA GLN A 406 44.33 11.49 65.48
C GLN A 406 44.46 11.86 64.00
N GLY A 407 43.34 12.12 63.30
CA GLY A 407 43.31 12.35 61.86
C GLY A 407 41.92 12.09 61.24
N VAL A 408 41.87 11.93 59.92
CA VAL A 408 40.63 11.64 59.17
C VAL A 408 40.73 10.26 58.54
N LEU A 409 39.78 9.37 58.84
CA LEU A 409 39.64 8.08 58.18
C LEU A 409 38.75 8.24 56.94
N LEU A 410 39.32 7.95 55.77
CA LEU A 410 38.65 7.97 54.48
C LEU A 410 38.31 6.53 54.10
N SER A 411 37.04 6.25 53.80
CA SER A 411 36.60 4.91 53.36
C SER A 411 35.77 5.04 52.08
N TRP A 412 35.97 4.13 51.12
CA TRP A 412 35.26 4.11 49.84
C TRP A 412 34.90 2.68 49.42
N LEU A 413 34.13 2.57 48.35
CA LEU A 413 33.85 1.33 47.64
C LEU A 413 34.58 1.33 46.29
N PRO A 414 35.08 0.18 45.82
CA PRO A 414 35.67 0.08 44.49
C PRO A 414 34.66 0.44 43.38
N PRO A 415 35.17 0.81 42.17
CA PRO A 415 34.37 0.94 40.95
C PRO A 415 33.35 -0.19 40.78
N ALA A 416 32.13 0.12 40.35
CA ALA A 416 31.08 -0.89 40.20
C ALA A 416 31.39 -1.90 39.10
N ASN A 417 31.94 -1.42 37.99
CA ASN A 417 32.28 -2.20 36.82
C ASN A 417 33.74 -1.92 36.47
N HIS A 418 34.61 -2.89 36.72
CA HIS A 418 35.99 -2.87 36.26
C HIS A 418 36.34 -4.21 35.62
N SER A 419 36.92 -4.16 34.41
CA SER A 419 37.30 -5.37 33.64
C SER A 419 38.70 -5.87 33.98
N PHE A 420 39.47 -5.06 34.72
CA PHE A 420 40.84 -5.32 35.15
C PHE A 420 40.96 -5.21 36.68
N PRO A 421 41.92 -5.89 37.32
CA PRO A 421 42.21 -5.68 38.74
C PRO A 421 42.70 -4.26 38.97
N ILE A 422 42.32 -3.67 40.11
CA ILE A 422 42.78 -2.33 40.51
C ILE A 422 44.21 -2.45 40.99
N ASP A 423 45.13 -1.72 40.35
CA ASP A 423 46.54 -1.75 40.71
C ASP A 423 46.77 -0.96 42.01
N ARG A 424 46.22 0.25 42.06
CA ARG A 424 46.28 1.16 43.22
C ARG A 424 45.21 2.25 43.15
N TYR A 425 45.02 2.98 44.24
CA TYR A 425 44.23 4.20 44.32
C TYR A 425 45.12 5.42 44.51
N ILE A 426 44.63 6.55 44.00
CA ILE A 426 45.19 7.88 44.23
C ILE A 426 44.20 8.65 45.10
N MET A 427 44.63 9.05 46.29
CA MET A 427 43.89 9.94 47.16
C MET A 427 44.36 11.37 46.94
N GLU A 428 43.42 12.24 46.62
CA GLU A 428 43.66 13.68 46.48
C GLU A 428 42.87 14.46 47.52
N PHE A 429 43.41 15.59 47.92
CA PHE A 429 42.75 16.54 48.78
C PHE A 429 42.83 17.96 48.22
N ARG A 430 41.93 18.83 48.68
CA ARG A 430 42.04 20.28 48.47
C ARG A 430 41.50 21.04 49.67
N VAL A 431 42.10 22.20 49.91
CA VAL A 431 41.63 23.21 50.88
C VAL A 431 40.98 24.40 50.17
N ALA A 432 41.36 24.64 48.90
CA ALA A 432 40.83 25.69 48.03
C ALA A 432 40.52 25.10 46.65
N GLU A 433 40.84 25.77 45.54
CA GLU A 433 40.39 25.32 44.21
C GLU A 433 41.19 24.18 43.59
N ARG A 434 42.46 24.00 43.97
CA ARG A 434 43.38 23.03 43.36
C ARG A 434 43.46 21.74 44.17
N TRP A 435 43.32 20.61 43.48
CA TRP A 435 43.57 19.26 44.02
C TRP A 435 45.07 18.98 44.11
N GLU A 436 45.49 18.44 45.26
CA GLU A 436 46.84 17.97 45.54
C GLU A 436 46.78 16.48 45.89
N ILE A 437 47.81 15.72 45.51
CA ILE A 437 47.90 14.29 45.81
C ILE A 437 48.31 14.13 47.27
N LEU A 438 47.48 13.44 48.04
CA LEU A 438 47.80 13.03 49.41
C LEU A 438 48.65 11.75 49.41
N ASP A 439 48.26 10.78 48.58
CA ASP A 439 48.95 9.49 48.39
C ASP A 439 48.53 8.90 47.04
N ASP A 440 49.48 8.47 46.20
CA ASP A 440 49.23 7.85 44.90
C ASP A 440 49.62 6.36 44.83
N GLY A 441 49.93 5.76 45.98
CA GLY A 441 50.45 4.40 46.14
C GLY A 441 49.55 3.46 46.95
N ILE A 442 48.31 3.85 47.25
CA ILE A 442 47.38 3.05 48.06
C ILE A 442 47.05 1.74 47.33
N PRO A 443 47.38 0.54 47.86
CA PRO A 443 47.16 -0.72 47.15
C PRO A 443 45.70 -0.93 46.73
N GLY A 444 45.46 -1.49 45.53
CA GLY A 444 44.11 -1.67 45.00
C GLY A 444 43.19 -2.62 45.79
N THR A 445 43.75 -3.36 46.75
CA THR A 445 43.02 -4.20 47.71
C THR A 445 42.49 -3.43 48.91
N GLU A 446 43.00 -2.23 49.17
CA GLU A 446 42.56 -1.37 50.26
C GLU A 446 41.32 -0.59 49.85
N ASN A 447 40.47 -0.30 50.83
CA ASN A 447 39.27 0.51 50.67
C ASN A 447 39.14 1.59 51.76
N GLU A 448 40.19 1.75 52.56
CA GLU A 448 40.30 2.75 53.61
C GLU A 448 41.71 3.38 53.62
N PHE A 449 41.79 4.66 54.00
CA PHE A 449 43.04 5.41 54.12
C PHE A 449 42.95 6.38 55.30
N PHE A 450 44.00 6.46 56.11
CA PHE A 450 44.02 7.33 57.28
C PHE A 450 44.92 8.55 57.04
N ALA A 451 44.29 9.70 56.78
CA ALA A 451 44.97 10.97 56.57
C ALA A 451 45.45 11.57 57.91
N LYS A 452 46.77 11.81 58.00
CA LYS A 452 47.46 12.42 59.15
C LYS A 452 48.01 13.80 58.76
N ASP A 453 48.54 14.53 59.73
CA ASP A 453 49.25 15.81 59.54
C ASP A 453 48.44 16.92 58.86
N LEU A 454 47.11 16.90 59.04
CA LEU A 454 46.20 17.95 58.57
C LEU A 454 46.31 19.20 59.46
N SER A 455 46.33 20.38 58.83
CA SER A 455 46.34 21.67 59.55
C SER A 455 45.02 21.89 60.31
N GLN A 456 45.10 22.39 61.54
CA GLN A 456 43.94 22.70 62.39
C GLN A 456 43.13 23.89 61.80
N ASP A 457 41.82 23.94 62.06
CA ASP A 457 40.87 24.98 61.58
C ASP A 457 40.78 25.15 60.05
N THR A 458 40.88 24.04 59.34
CA THR A 458 40.88 24.01 57.87
C THR A 458 39.86 22.99 57.34
N TRP A 459 39.05 23.39 56.37
CA TRP A 459 38.13 22.50 55.65
C TRP A 459 38.89 21.77 54.54
N TYR A 460 38.88 20.44 54.60
CA TYR A 460 39.49 19.59 53.59
C TYR A 460 38.41 18.88 52.79
N GLU A 461 38.58 18.86 51.48
CA GLU A 461 37.80 18.05 50.57
C GLU A 461 38.67 16.98 49.97
N PHE A 462 38.19 15.74 49.96
CA PHE A 462 38.91 14.56 49.46
C PHE A 462 38.18 13.95 48.27
N ARG A 463 38.94 13.36 47.35
CA ARG A 463 38.44 12.47 46.29
C ARG A 463 39.44 11.35 46.04
N VAL A 464 38.95 10.20 45.59
CA VAL A 464 39.77 9.04 45.28
C VAL A 464 39.59 8.63 43.82
N LEU A 465 40.69 8.27 43.16
CA LEU A 465 40.74 7.76 41.79
C LEU A 465 41.31 6.34 41.81
N ALA A 466 40.83 5.45 40.93
CA ALA A 466 41.37 4.11 40.76
C ALA A 466 42.31 4.07 39.54
N VAL A 467 43.42 3.35 39.65
CA VAL A 467 44.34 3.11 38.54
C VAL A 467 44.33 1.63 38.15
N MET A 468 44.17 1.37 36.85
CA MET A 468 44.14 0.03 36.27
C MET A 468 44.89 0.01 34.95
N GLN A 469 45.95 -0.79 34.85
CA GLN A 469 46.79 -0.88 33.65
C GLN A 469 47.23 0.50 33.14
N ASP A 470 47.69 1.34 34.07
CA ASP A 470 48.11 2.73 33.84
C ASP A 470 47.00 3.71 33.37
N LEU A 471 45.73 3.29 33.35
CA LEU A 471 44.57 4.18 33.14
C LEU A 471 44.01 4.66 34.49
N ILE A 472 43.73 5.95 34.58
CA ILE A 472 43.15 6.59 35.77
C ILE A 472 41.64 6.77 35.56
N SER A 473 40.82 6.36 36.54
CA SER A 473 39.38 6.56 36.52
C SER A 473 38.99 8.03 36.64
N GLU A 474 37.74 8.36 36.35
CA GLU A 474 37.14 9.59 36.89
C GLU A 474 37.21 9.56 38.44
N PRO A 475 37.24 10.72 39.12
CA PRO A 475 37.27 10.76 40.57
C PRO A 475 35.95 10.36 41.20
N SER A 476 36.02 9.87 42.44
CA SER A 476 34.85 9.63 43.29
C SER A 476 34.05 10.92 43.55
N ASN A 477 32.91 10.78 44.23
CA ASN A 477 32.30 11.92 44.91
C ASN A 477 33.31 12.59 45.86
N VAL A 478 33.15 13.90 46.05
CA VAL A 478 33.96 14.66 47.01
C VAL A 478 33.43 14.44 48.42
N ALA A 479 34.33 14.17 49.37
CA ALA A 479 34.02 14.05 50.80
C ALA A 479 34.72 15.18 51.56
N GLY A 480 33.95 16.09 52.15
CA GLY A 480 34.47 17.24 52.89
C GLY A 480 34.40 17.02 54.41
N VAL A 481 35.43 17.46 55.13
CA VAL A 481 35.48 17.43 56.60
C VAL A 481 36.27 18.63 57.14
N SER A 482 35.77 19.24 58.22
CA SER A 482 36.49 20.31 58.92
C SER A 482 37.46 19.72 59.93
N SER A 483 38.69 20.26 59.98
CA SER A 483 39.64 19.86 61.02
C SER A 483 39.31 20.45 62.40
N THR A 484 38.34 21.37 62.55
CA THR A 484 37.72 21.82 63.83
C THR A 484 36.29 22.39 63.66
N ASP A 485 35.47 22.39 64.73
CA ASP A 485 34.06 22.81 64.71
C ASP A 485 33.91 24.32 64.54
N VAL A 486 33.45 24.80 63.37
CA VAL A 486 32.84 26.14 63.26
C VAL A 486 31.69 26.14 62.25
N PHE A 487 30.48 26.28 62.78
CA PHE A 487 29.33 26.86 62.07
C PHE A 487 29.48 28.39 62.05
N PRO A 488 29.34 29.04 60.89
CA PRO A 488 28.56 30.29 60.80
C PRO A 488 27.82 30.41 59.43
N PRO A 489 27.08 31.50 59.13
CA PRO A 489 25.63 31.54 58.96
C PRO A 489 25.18 31.64 57.48
N PRO A 490 23.88 31.60 57.17
CA PRO A 490 23.41 31.63 55.78
C PRO A 490 23.42 33.07 55.26
N ASP A 491 23.92 33.28 54.03
CA ASP A 491 23.56 34.48 53.28
C ASP A 491 22.95 34.16 51.91
N VAL A 492 21.97 35.00 51.65
CA VAL A 492 20.93 35.07 50.64
C VAL A 492 21.52 35.41 49.28
N THR A 493 21.06 34.75 48.22
CA THR A 493 20.54 35.31 46.93
C THR A 493 20.64 34.20 45.86
N ASP A 494 19.54 33.53 45.56
CA ASP A 494 18.56 33.85 44.50
C ASP A 494 19.05 33.50 43.09
N GLU A 495 18.74 32.27 42.65
CA GLU A 495 18.02 31.96 41.40
C GLU A 495 18.06 30.44 41.15
N GLY A 496 16.88 29.82 40.94
CA GLY A 496 16.81 28.40 40.58
C GLY A 496 15.53 27.66 40.96
N LEU A 497 14.39 28.36 41.04
CA LEU A 497 13.08 27.73 41.20
C LEU A 497 12.74 26.97 39.91
N ALA A 498 12.75 25.64 39.97
CA ALA A 498 11.73 24.72 39.41
C ALA A 498 12.28 23.37 38.90
N ARG A 499 12.73 22.47 39.80
CA ARG A 499 12.69 21.01 39.54
C ARG A 499 12.50 20.23 40.85
N PRO A 500 11.24 20.08 41.33
CA PRO A 500 10.75 18.72 41.59
C PRO A 500 9.26 18.47 41.25
N VAL A 501 8.54 19.43 40.65
CA VAL A 501 7.09 19.29 40.40
C VAL A 501 6.76 18.46 39.14
N LEU A 502 7.68 18.35 38.17
CA LEU A 502 7.40 17.60 36.93
C LEU A 502 7.48 16.06 37.10
N ALA A 503 8.34 15.56 38.00
CA ALA A 503 8.52 14.10 38.18
C ALA A 503 7.32 13.44 38.89
N GLY A 504 6.69 14.16 39.83
CA GLY A 504 5.52 13.67 40.56
C GLY A 504 4.24 13.60 39.70
N ILE A 505 4.07 14.55 38.78
CA ILE A 505 2.90 14.61 37.88
C ILE A 505 2.97 13.50 36.82
N VAL A 506 4.15 13.20 36.28
CA VAL A 506 4.32 12.11 35.30
C VAL A 506 4.12 10.74 35.97
N ALA A 507 4.62 10.54 37.19
CA ALA A 507 4.41 9.29 37.93
C ALA A 507 2.92 9.03 38.25
N THR A 508 2.18 10.06 38.68
CA THR A 508 0.75 9.93 39.00
C THR A 508 -0.13 9.70 37.76
N ILE A 509 0.20 10.30 36.62
CA ILE A 509 -0.51 10.05 35.34
C ILE A 509 -0.26 8.61 34.86
N CYS A 510 0.97 8.10 34.97
CA CYS A 510 1.29 6.72 34.61
C CYS A 510 0.56 5.69 35.51
N PHE A 511 0.44 5.95 36.81
CA PHE A 511 -0.31 5.08 37.73
C PHE A 511 -1.82 5.08 37.43
N LEU A 512 -2.41 6.23 37.10
CA LEU A 512 -3.82 6.31 36.72
C LEU A 512 -4.10 5.62 35.38
N ALA A 513 -3.22 5.75 34.39
CA ALA A 513 -3.33 5.06 33.11
C ALA A 513 -3.26 3.52 33.27
N ALA A 514 -2.35 3.03 34.11
CA ALA A 514 -2.25 1.61 34.43
C ALA A 514 -3.51 1.07 35.13
N ALA A 515 -4.08 1.82 36.08
CA ALA A 515 -5.30 1.43 36.78
C ALA A 515 -6.53 1.36 35.85
N ILE A 516 -6.62 2.26 34.87
CA ILE A 516 -7.69 2.24 33.84
C ILE A 516 -7.51 1.03 32.89
N LEU A 517 -6.27 0.70 32.51
CA LEU A 517 -5.97 -0.50 31.72
C LEU A 517 -6.31 -1.79 32.48
N PHE A 518 -5.98 -1.89 33.77
CA PHE A 518 -6.31 -3.08 34.56
C PHE A 518 -7.82 -3.23 34.79
N SER A 519 -8.56 -2.14 35.01
CA SER A 519 -10.01 -2.18 35.19
C SER A 519 -10.75 -2.53 33.88
N THR A 520 -10.30 -2.03 32.73
CA THR A 520 -10.88 -2.37 31.42
C THR A 520 -10.59 -3.83 31.03
N LEU A 521 -9.39 -4.35 31.33
CA LEU A 521 -9.05 -5.77 31.14
C LEU A 521 -9.86 -6.68 32.07
N ALA A 522 -10.05 -6.30 33.34
CA ALA A 522 -10.90 -7.03 34.27
C ALA A 522 -12.37 -7.06 33.82
N ALA A 523 -12.90 -5.93 33.36
CA ALA A 523 -14.25 -5.84 32.80
C ALA A 523 -14.43 -6.74 31.56
N CYS A 524 -13.44 -6.76 30.65
CA CYS A 524 -13.43 -7.65 29.50
C CYS A 524 -13.39 -9.14 29.91
N PHE A 525 -12.61 -9.48 30.95
CA PHE A 525 -12.53 -10.85 31.45
C PHE A 525 -13.86 -11.31 32.07
N VAL A 526 -14.51 -10.44 32.86
CA VAL A 526 -15.84 -10.71 33.43
C VAL A 526 -16.90 -10.85 32.33
N ASN A 527 -16.86 -10.00 31.29
CA ASN A 527 -17.80 -10.10 30.16
C ASN A 527 -17.57 -11.38 29.34
N LYS A 528 -16.32 -11.81 29.17
CA LYS A 528 -15.97 -13.09 28.51
C LYS A 528 -16.44 -14.29 29.32
N GLN A 529 -16.33 -14.25 30.65
CA GLN A 529 -16.89 -15.26 31.56
C GLN A 529 -18.43 -15.31 31.50
N ARG A 530 -19.10 -14.15 31.44
CA ARG A 530 -20.57 -14.04 31.29
C ARG A 530 -21.06 -14.63 29.95
N LYS A 531 -20.37 -14.32 28.84
CA LYS A 531 -20.67 -14.90 27.51
C LYS A 531 -20.46 -16.43 27.48
N ARG A 532 -19.44 -16.96 28.16
CA ARG A 532 -19.22 -18.41 28.29
C ARG A 532 -20.32 -19.10 29.11
N LYS A 533 -20.82 -18.48 30.17
CA LYS A 533 -21.97 -19.01 30.95
C LYS A 533 -23.29 -18.96 30.17
N LEU A 534 -23.51 -17.94 29.32
CA LEU A 534 -24.69 -17.89 28.45
C LEU A 534 -24.66 -18.96 27.35
N LYS A 535 -23.47 -19.27 26.79
CA LYS A 535 -23.32 -20.32 25.77
C LYS A 535 -23.61 -21.71 26.33
N ARG A 536 -23.18 -22.01 27.56
CA ARG A 536 -23.49 -23.27 28.27
C ARG A 536 -24.97 -23.47 28.65
N LYS A 537 -25.81 -22.43 28.59
CA LYS A 537 -27.25 -22.51 28.89
C LYS A 537 -28.13 -22.73 27.65
N LYS A 538 -27.56 -22.69 26.43
CA LYS A 538 -28.30 -22.85 25.17
C LYS A 538 -28.20 -24.24 24.53
N ASP A 539 -27.35 -25.12 25.05
CA ASP A 539 -27.20 -26.49 24.54
C ASP A 539 -27.74 -27.49 25.59
N PRO A 540 -28.82 -28.25 25.32
CA PRO A 540 -29.26 -29.33 26.19
C PRO A 540 -28.32 -30.56 26.06
N PRO A 541 -28.13 -31.36 27.12
CA PRO A 541 -27.28 -32.55 27.06
C PRO A 541 -27.97 -33.67 26.27
N LEU A 542 -27.24 -34.28 25.33
CA LEU A 542 -27.61 -35.57 24.72
C LEU A 542 -27.68 -36.64 25.82
N SER A 543 -28.84 -37.25 25.99
CA SER A 543 -29.03 -38.45 26.79
C SER A 543 -28.44 -39.66 26.04
N ILE A 544 -27.43 -40.31 26.61
CA ILE A 544 -27.06 -41.67 26.24
C ILE A 544 -27.53 -42.57 27.38
N THR A 545 -28.55 -43.37 27.09
CA THR A 545 -29.00 -44.49 27.93
C THR A 545 -29.40 -45.62 27.00
N HIS A 546 -28.54 -46.63 26.85
CA HIS A 546 -28.93 -48.00 27.22
C HIS A 546 -27.74 -48.96 27.34
N CYS A 547 -27.86 -49.81 28.35
CA CYS A 547 -26.91 -50.80 28.85
C CYS A 547 -26.73 -52.05 27.96
N ARG A 548 -25.46 -52.47 27.86
CA ARG A 548 -24.88 -53.79 28.22
C ARG A 548 -25.79 -55.04 28.25
N LYS A 549 -25.40 -56.10 27.54
CA LYS A 549 -25.48 -57.50 28.01
C LYS A 549 -24.56 -58.46 27.20
N SER A 550 -23.73 -59.19 27.96
CA SER A 550 -23.24 -60.60 27.81
C SER A 550 -22.70 -61.09 26.45
N LEU A 551 -21.42 -61.47 26.33
CA LEU A 551 -20.83 -62.79 26.67
C LEU A 551 -21.42 -63.94 25.84
N GLU A 552 -20.70 -64.39 24.81
CA GLU A 552 -20.20 -65.77 24.64
C GLU A 552 -19.40 -65.90 23.32
N SER A 553 -18.23 -66.55 23.44
CA SER A 553 -17.24 -66.99 22.44
C SER A 553 -17.74 -68.19 21.61
N PRO A 554 -17.02 -68.71 20.58
CA PRO A 554 -15.64 -68.41 20.13
C PRO A 554 -15.50 -67.80 18.73
#